data_AF-A0A956NRY9-F1
#
_entry.id   AF-A0A956NRY9-F1
#
_cell.length_a   1.000
_cell.length_b   1.000
_cell.length_c   1.000
_cell.angle_alpha   90.00
_cell.angle_beta   90.00
_cell.angle_gamma   90.00
#
_symmetry.space_group_name_H-M   'P 1'
#
loop_
_entity.id
_entity.type
_entity.pdbx_description
1 polymer ?
#
loop_
_entity_poly.entity_id
_entity_poly.type
_entity_poly.pdbx_seq_one_letter_code
_entity_poly.pdbx_strand_id
1 'polypeptide(L)'
;HVFIGLSARTNDAGADQLARWLHGKGYTASTVSIRNDPALLHLKSGLTWLGGTQLLVVPALANRAGFSDHHLTVMAPGEEYAANAVLANGVVLMAEGYPDTVARVAALGHRVVTLEMSEFRKMDGGLSCLSIRVP
;
A
#
# COMPACT_ATOMS: atom_id res chain seq x y z
N HIS A 1 -0.87 6.62 12.78
CA HIS A 1 0.39 5.86 12.71
C HIS A 1 0.92 5.88 11.28
N VAL A 2 2.24 5.81 11.06
CA VAL A 2 2.87 5.81 9.72
C VAL A 2 3.80 4.61 9.58
N PHE A 3 3.56 3.76 8.57
CA PHE A 3 4.49 2.70 8.18
C PHE A 3 5.51 3.24 7.19
N ILE A 4 6.79 3.05 7.47
CA ILE A 4 7.91 3.49 6.64
C ILE A 4 8.60 2.26 6.04
N GLY A 5 8.52 2.13 4.71
CA GLY A 5 9.17 1.02 4.00
C GLY A 5 10.68 1.18 3.96
N LEU A 6 11.44 0.23 4.50
CA LEU A 6 12.88 0.15 4.26
C LEU A 6 13.13 -0.58 2.94
N SER A 7 13.82 0.08 2.02
CA SER A 7 14.00 -0.39 0.64
C SER A 7 15.36 0.08 0.11
N ALA A 8 15.65 -0.16 -1.17
CA ALA A 8 16.79 0.44 -1.86
C ALA A 8 16.69 1.98 -1.96
N ARG A 9 15.50 2.55 -1.76
CA ARG A 9 15.22 4.00 -1.85
C ARG A 9 15.04 4.67 -0.49
N THR A 10 14.93 3.89 0.58
CA THR A 10 14.79 4.39 1.96
C THR A 10 15.66 3.57 2.90
N ASN A 11 16.74 4.20 3.36
CA ASN A 11 17.66 3.63 4.34
C ASN A 11 17.19 3.87 5.79
N ASP A 12 17.86 3.24 6.74
CA ASP A 12 17.52 3.31 8.17
C ASP A 12 17.65 4.74 8.70
N ALA A 13 18.75 5.43 8.38
CA ALA A 13 18.96 6.81 8.81
C ALA A 13 17.87 7.79 8.30
N GLY A 14 17.38 7.60 7.09
CA GLY A 14 16.28 8.39 6.52
C GLY A 14 14.93 8.07 7.19
N ALA A 15 14.66 6.79 7.43
CA ALA A 15 13.47 6.37 8.17
C ALA A 15 13.45 6.92 9.60
N ASP A 16 14.58 6.89 10.30
CA ASP A 16 14.72 7.42 11.66
C ASP A 16 14.53 8.94 11.73
N GLN A 17 15.07 9.67 10.75
CA GLN A 17 14.85 11.12 10.64
C GLN A 17 13.36 11.44 10.46
N LEU A 18 12.68 10.75 9.56
CA LEU A 18 11.25 10.94 9.34
C LEU A 18 10.43 10.56 10.58
N ALA A 19 10.74 9.43 11.22
CA ALA A 19 10.07 8.97 12.43
C ALA A 19 10.19 9.98 13.58
N ARG A 20 11.39 10.54 13.81
CA ARG A 20 11.60 11.60 14.82
C ARG A 20 10.80 12.86 14.52
N TRP A 21 10.79 13.29 13.26
CA TRP A 21 10.01 14.46 12.85
C TRP A 21 8.50 14.24 13.05
N LEU A 22 7.99 13.06 12.67
CA LEU A 22 6.59 12.66 12.88
C LEU A 22 6.23 12.61 14.36
N HIS A 23 7.11 12.09 15.22
CA HIS A 23 6.92 12.08 16.66
C HIS A 23 6.78 13.50 17.21
N GLY A 24 7.63 14.43 16.78
CA GLY A 24 7.54 15.85 17.16
C GLY A 24 6.22 16.53 16.73
N LYS A 25 5.46 15.90 15.83
CA LYS A 25 4.11 16.32 15.39
C LYS A 25 2.99 15.50 16.03
N GLY A 26 3.28 14.62 16.98
CA GLY A 26 2.30 13.78 17.67
C GLY A 26 1.91 12.50 16.92
N TYR A 27 2.59 12.15 15.83
CA TYR A 27 2.35 10.90 15.11
C TYR A 27 3.32 9.80 15.56
N THR A 28 2.84 8.56 15.57
CA THR A 28 3.68 7.37 15.76
C THR A 28 4.13 6.81 14.40
N ALA A 29 5.33 6.22 14.34
CA ALA A 29 5.82 5.56 13.13
C ALA A 29 6.50 4.22 13.45
N SER A 30 6.51 3.31 12.48
CA SER A 30 7.25 2.05 12.52
C SER A 30 7.82 1.70 11.14
N THR A 31 8.85 0.86 11.10
CA THR A 31 9.49 0.45 9.85
C THR A 31 8.98 -0.91 9.38
N VAL A 32 8.88 -1.07 8.05
CA VAL A 32 8.56 -2.35 7.39
C VAL A 32 9.64 -2.63 6.36
N SER A 33 10.45 -3.67 6.59
CA SER A 33 11.52 -4.01 5.64
C SER A 33 11.00 -4.79 4.44
N ILE A 34 11.15 -4.20 3.26
CA ILE A 34 10.87 -4.83 1.96
C ILE A 34 12.14 -5.12 1.15
N ARG A 35 13.34 -4.88 1.72
CA ARG A 35 14.63 -5.05 1.04
C ARG A 35 14.88 -6.46 0.48
N ASN A 36 14.22 -7.47 1.06
CA ASN A 36 14.37 -8.87 0.66
C ASN A 36 13.36 -9.29 -0.42
N ASP A 37 12.51 -8.37 -0.88
CA ASP A 37 11.53 -8.63 -1.93
C ASP A 37 11.82 -7.76 -3.16
N PRO A 38 12.48 -8.33 -4.20
CA PRO A 38 12.85 -7.57 -5.39
C PRO A 38 11.64 -7.12 -6.21
N ALA A 39 10.44 -7.69 -6.00
CA ALA A 39 9.22 -7.26 -6.68
C ALA A 39 8.63 -5.98 -6.07
N LEU A 40 9.07 -5.57 -4.87
CA LEU A 40 8.57 -4.40 -4.17
C LEU A 40 9.58 -3.26 -4.18
N LEU A 41 9.36 -2.28 -5.07
CA LEU A 41 10.19 -1.07 -5.12
C LEU A 41 9.93 -0.13 -3.93
N HIS A 42 8.66 0.04 -3.58
CA HIS A 42 8.21 0.83 -2.43
C HIS A 42 7.20 0.03 -1.61
N LEU A 43 7.01 0.37 -0.33
CA LEU A 43 6.04 -0.35 0.53
C LEU A 43 4.63 -0.34 -0.08
N LYS A 44 4.23 0.80 -0.67
CA LYS A 44 2.94 0.94 -1.35
C LYS A 44 2.81 0.17 -2.67
N SER A 45 3.88 -0.41 -3.19
CA SER A 45 3.79 -1.33 -4.33
C SER A 45 3.02 -2.61 -3.95
N GLY A 46 3.05 -3.00 -2.68
CA GLY A 46 2.44 -4.23 -2.19
C GLY A 46 1.41 -4.04 -1.08
N LEU A 47 1.07 -2.80 -0.73
CA LEU A 47 0.21 -2.49 0.41
C LEU A 47 -0.63 -1.23 0.17
N THR A 48 -1.92 -1.32 0.48
CA THR A 48 -2.83 -0.16 0.56
C THR A 48 -3.63 -0.18 1.86
N TRP A 49 -3.74 0.98 2.50
CA TRP A 49 -4.68 1.19 3.60
C TRP A 49 -6.08 1.49 3.06
N LEU A 50 -7.06 0.70 3.48
CA LEU A 50 -8.46 0.77 3.01
C LEU A 50 -9.39 1.44 4.04
N GLY A 51 -8.86 2.07 5.08
CA GLY A 51 -9.69 2.67 6.14
C GLY A 51 -9.70 1.85 7.42
N GLY A 52 -9.82 2.53 8.56
CA GLY A 52 -9.83 1.87 9.88
C GLY A 52 -8.60 0.97 10.07
N THR A 53 -8.83 -0.31 10.35
CA THR A 53 -7.81 -1.35 10.54
C THR A 53 -7.56 -2.19 9.28
N GLN A 54 -8.19 -1.86 8.14
CA GLN A 54 -8.12 -2.71 6.94
C GLN A 54 -6.89 -2.39 6.08
N LEU A 55 -6.15 -3.44 5.71
CA LEU A 55 -5.05 -3.37 4.75
C LEU A 55 -5.27 -4.36 3.61
N LEU A 56 -5.11 -3.90 2.38
CA LEU A 56 -4.90 -4.76 1.21
C LEU A 56 -3.41 -5.02 1.08
N VAL A 57 -3.00 -6.29 1.01
CA VAL A 57 -1.57 -6.67 0.96
C VAL A 57 -1.31 -7.75 -0.07
N VAL A 58 -0.15 -7.68 -0.73
CA VAL A 58 0.40 -8.80 -1.49
C VAL A 58 0.79 -9.94 -0.54
N PRO A 59 0.82 -11.21 -1.02
CA PRO A 59 1.16 -12.36 -0.19
C PRO A 59 2.48 -12.23 0.58
N ALA A 60 3.51 -11.60 -0.03
CA ALA A 60 4.82 -11.40 0.60
C ALA A 60 4.81 -10.48 1.84
N LEU A 61 3.73 -9.72 2.05
CA LEU A 61 3.53 -8.84 3.19
C LEU A 61 2.52 -9.39 4.22
N ALA A 62 1.86 -10.51 3.94
CA ALA A 62 0.79 -11.04 4.79
C ALA A 62 1.26 -11.50 6.18
N ASN A 63 2.52 -11.94 6.31
CA ASN A 63 3.07 -12.48 7.57
C ASN A 63 3.93 -11.47 8.35
N ARG A 64 3.81 -10.17 8.08
CA ARG A 64 4.61 -9.17 8.77
C ARG A 64 4.03 -8.89 10.15
N ALA A 65 4.82 -9.15 11.19
CA ALA A 65 4.43 -8.94 12.59
C ALA A 65 3.93 -7.51 12.86
N GLY A 66 4.46 -6.49 12.16
CA GLY A 66 4.01 -5.11 12.28
C GLY A 66 2.56 -4.85 11.82
N PHE A 67 1.90 -5.84 11.21
CA PHE A 67 0.51 -5.74 10.78
C PHE A 67 -0.45 -6.59 11.62
N SER A 68 -0.01 -7.15 12.76
CA SER A 68 -0.84 -8.01 13.63
C SER A 68 -2.17 -7.39 14.05
N ASP A 69 -2.19 -6.06 14.20
CA ASP A 69 -3.36 -5.32 14.69
C ASP A 69 -4.31 -4.91 13.55
N HIS A 70 -4.04 -5.36 12.32
CA HIS A 70 -4.80 -4.99 11.12
C HIS A 70 -5.56 -6.20 10.55
N HIS A 71 -6.71 -5.91 9.94
CA HIS A 71 -7.46 -6.89 9.17
C HIS A 71 -6.88 -6.95 7.76
N LEU A 72 -6.12 -8.01 7.48
CA LEU A 72 -5.44 -8.18 6.21
C LEU A 72 -6.36 -8.82 5.18
N THR A 73 -6.53 -8.16 4.05
CA THR A 73 -7.06 -8.74 2.83
C THR A 73 -5.90 -9.07 1.93
N VAL A 74 -5.61 -10.35 1.76
CA VAL A 74 -4.57 -10.81 0.83
C VAL A 74 -5.14 -10.83 -0.58
N MET A 75 -4.38 -10.25 -1.50
CA MET A 75 -4.73 -10.19 -2.92
C MET A 75 -4.88 -11.57 -3.57
N ALA A 76 -5.58 -11.61 -4.70
CA ALA A 76 -5.60 -12.81 -5.53
C ALA A 76 -4.21 -13.06 -6.15
N PRO A 77 -3.76 -14.32 -6.24
CA PRO A 77 -2.49 -14.66 -6.88
C PRO A 77 -2.43 -14.16 -8.33
N GLY A 78 -1.31 -13.55 -8.74
CA GLY A 78 -1.12 -13.04 -10.10
C GLY A 78 -1.73 -11.66 -10.36
N GLU A 79 -2.47 -11.10 -9.40
CA GLU A 79 -3.06 -9.76 -9.48
C GLU A 79 -2.32 -8.71 -8.65
N GLU A 80 -1.07 -8.98 -8.23
CA GLU A 80 -0.33 -8.19 -7.23
C GLU A 80 -0.21 -6.71 -7.58
N TYR A 81 -0.23 -6.34 -8.87
CA TYR A 81 -0.19 -4.95 -9.31
C TYR A 81 -1.35 -4.10 -8.76
N ALA A 82 -2.52 -4.71 -8.53
CA ALA A 82 -3.67 -4.02 -7.95
C ALA A 82 -3.50 -3.64 -6.46
N ALA A 83 -2.40 -4.04 -5.79
CA ALA A 83 -2.10 -3.62 -4.42
C ALA A 83 -1.88 -2.11 -4.34
N ASN A 84 -1.40 -1.50 -5.42
CA ASN A 84 -1.19 -0.07 -5.51
C ASN A 84 -2.52 0.63 -5.82
N ALA A 85 -3.33 0.77 -4.78
CA ALA A 85 -4.66 1.37 -4.79
C ALA A 85 -4.68 2.64 -3.94
N VAL A 86 -5.78 3.40 -4.03
CA VAL A 86 -5.95 4.64 -3.26
C VAL A 86 -7.38 4.72 -2.74
N LEU A 87 -7.56 4.80 -1.43
CA LEU A 87 -8.81 5.26 -0.83
C LEU A 87 -8.88 6.79 -0.90
N ALA A 88 -9.92 7.31 -1.55
CA ALA A 88 -10.22 8.74 -1.63
C ALA A 88 -11.73 8.97 -1.44
N ASN A 89 -12.12 9.72 -0.42
CA ASN A 89 -13.50 10.12 -0.14
C ASN A 89 -14.50 8.94 -0.16
N GLY A 90 -14.12 7.80 0.44
CA GLY A 90 -14.95 6.60 0.51
C GLY A 90 -14.98 5.74 -0.78
N VAL A 91 -14.16 6.08 -1.77
CA VAL A 91 -14.00 5.30 -3.01
C VAL A 91 -12.58 4.74 -3.08
N VAL A 92 -12.44 3.45 -3.33
CA VAL A 92 -11.15 2.80 -3.58
C VAL A 92 -10.89 2.80 -5.08
N LEU A 93 -9.87 3.54 -5.50
CA LEU A 93 -9.37 3.52 -6.87
C LEU A 93 -8.41 2.35 -7.01
N MET A 94 -8.64 1.48 -7.98
CA MET A 94 -7.80 0.31 -8.27
C MET A 94 -7.45 0.26 -9.76
N ALA A 95 -6.36 -0.43 -10.10
CA ALA A 95 -6.04 -0.67 -11.51
C ALA A 95 -7.10 -1.59 -12.14
N GLU A 96 -7.43 -1.37 -13.41
CA GLU A 96 -8.29 -2.23 -14.21
C GLU A 96 -7.56 -3.53 -14.62
N GLY A 97 -8.32 -4.61 -14.83
CA GLY A 97 -7.78 -5.92 -15.26
C GLY A 97 -7.48 -6.90 -14.12
N TYR A 98 -7.89 -6.59 -12.89
CA TYR A 98 -7.66 -7.42 -11.69
C TYR A 98 -8.97 -7.75 -10.95
N PRO A 99 -9.90 -8.49 -11.61
CA PRO A 99 -11.26 -8.68 -11.12
C PRO A 99 -11.36 -9.38 -9.77
N ASP A 100 -10.48 -10.33 -9.46
CA ASP A 100 -10.61 -11.13 -8.24
C ASP A 100 -10.27 -10.31 -6.99
N THR A 101 -9.23 -9.48 -7.08
CA THR A 101 -8.84 -8.54 -6.04
C THR A 101 -9.87 -7.42 -5.91
N VAL A 102 -10.36 -6.88 -7.02
CA VAL A 102 -11.45 -5.89 -7.00
C VAL A 102 -12.69 -6.45 -6.30
N ALA A 103 -13.08 -7.69 -6.60
CA ALA A 103 -14.21 -8.35 -5.96
C ALA A 103 -13.98 -8.54 -4.45
N ARG A 104 -12.76 -8.92 -4.02
CA ARG A 104 -12.40 -9.02 -2.60
C ARG A 104 -12.56 -7.68 -1.88
N VAL A 105 -12.08 -6.58 -2.47
CA VAL A 105 -12.19 -5.25 -1.87
C VAL A 105 -13.65 -4.78 -1.83
N ALA A 106 -14.42 -5.03 -2.89
CA ALA A 106 -15.84 -4.70 -2.93
C ALA A 106 -16.64 -5.51 -1.88
N ALA A 107 -16.29 -6.77 -1.63
CA ALA A 107 -16.92 -7.61 -0.61
C ALA A 107 -16.71 -7.11 0.83
N LEU A 108 -15.71 -6.25 1.06
CA LEU A 108 -15.51 -5.54 2.34
C LEU A 108 -16.43 -4.32 2.51
N GLY A 109 -17.28 -4.03 1.51
CA GLY A 109 -18.21 -2.90 1.52
C GLY A 109 -17.66 -1.61 0.89
N HIS A 110 -16.48 -1.66 0.26
CA HIS A 110 -15.92 -0.49 -0.42
C HIS A 110 -16.59 -0.25 -1.77
N ARG A 111 -16.84 1.02 -2.09
CA ARG A 111 -17.11 1.41 -3.48
C ARG A 111 -15.78 1.40 -4.24
N VAL A 112 -15.67 0.56 -5.26
CA VAL A 112 -14.45 0.44 -6.08
C VAL A 112 -14.67 1.09 -7.44
N VAL A 113 -13.67 1.84 -7.91
CA VAL A 113 -13.59 2.36 -9.28
C VAL A 113 -12.27 1.89 -9.89
N THR A 114 -12.34 1.21 -11.02
CA THR A 114 -11.17 0.76 -11.76
C THR A 114 -10.72 1.78 -12.79
N LEU A 115 -9.41 1.89 -12.98
CA LEU A 115 -8.78 2.82 -13.92
C LEU A 115 -7.72 2.10 -14.77
N GLU A 116 -7.64 2.45 -16.05
CA GLU A 116 -6.58 1.98 -16.95
C GLU A 116 -5.23 2.52 -16.45
N MET A 117 -4.25 1.63 -16.26
CA MET A 117 -2.95 1.95 -15.66
C MET A 117 -1.76 1.29 -16.40
N SER A 118 -1.98 0.66 -17.54
CA SER A 118 -0.97 -0.17 -18.22
C SER A 118 0.27 0.63 -18.65
N GLU A 119 0.10 1.88 -19.09
CA GLU A 119 1.24 2.72 -19.49
C GLU A 119 2.12 3.11 -18.30
N PHE A 120 1.53 3.39 -17.14
CA PHE A 120 2.28 3.68 -15.92
C PHE A 120 2.95 2.42 -15.36
N ARG A 121 2.31 1.25 -15.50
CA ARG A 121 2.86 -0.04 -15.09
C ARG A 121 4.20 -0.35 -15.74
N LYS A 122 4.41 0.06 -17.00
CA LYS A 122 5.67 -0.15 -17.73
C LYS A 122 6.90 0.44 -17.03
N MET A 123 6.70 1.43 -16.15
CA MET A 123 7.74 2.12 -15.39
C MET A 123 7.54 1.97 -13.87
N ASP A 124 6.97 0.84 -13.42
CA ASP A 124 6.69 0.54 -12.00
C ASP A 124 5.78 1.57 -11.29
N GLY A 125 5.04 2.36 -12.07
CA GLY A 125 4.07 3.32 -11.58
C GLY A 125 2.74 2.67 -11.23
N GLY A 126 1.98 3.29 -10.33
CA GLY A 126 0.61 2.91 -9.98
C GLY A 126 -0.15 4.09 -9.37
N LEU A 127 -1.41 3.90 -9.00
CA LEU A 127 -2.32 4.99 -8.61
C LEU A 127 -1.78 5.87 -7.48
N SER A 128 -1.18 5.26 -6.46
CA SER A 128 -0.66 5.98 -5.31
C SER A 128 0.62 6.79 -5.60
N CYS A 129 1.25 6.58 -6.77
CA CYS A 129 2.45 7.30 -7.20
C CYS A 129 2.13 8.60 -7.95
N LEU A 130 0.94 8.70 -8.54
CA LEU A 130 0.54 9.81 -9.43
C LEU A 130 -0.17 10.95 -8.69
N SER A 131 -0.25 10.88 -7.37
CA SER A 131 -0.98 11.88 -6.57
C SER A 131 -0.36 12.07 -5.19
N ILE A 132 -0.46 13.30 -4.70
CA ILE A 132 -0.31 13.64 -3.29
C ILE A 132 -1.69 14.07 -2.81
N ARG A 133 -2.17 13.46 -1.73
CA ARG A 133 -3.47 13.78 -1.13
C ARG A 133 -3.25 14.75 0.01
N VAL A 134 -3.77 15.96 -0.15
CA VAL A 134 -3.77 17.02 0.85
C VAL A 134 -5.22 17.37 1.21
N PRO A 135 -5.48 17.94 2.40
CA PRO A 135 -6.80 18.47 2.77
C PRO A 135 -7.31 19.53 1.80
#